data_AF-A0A9N7UNC0-F1
#
_entry.id   AF-A0A9N7UNC0-F1
#
_cell.length_a   1.000
_cell.length_b   1.000
_cell.length_c   1.000
_cell.angle_alpha   90.00
_cell.angle_beta   90.00
_cell.angle_gamma   90.00
#
_symmetry.space_group_name_H-M   'P 1'
#
loop_
_entity.id
_entity.type
_entity.pdbx_description
1 polymer ?
#
loop_
_entity_poly.entity_id
_entity_poly.type
_entity_poly.pdbx_seq_one_letter_code
_entity_poly.pdbx_strand_id
1 'polypeptide(L)'
;MVYLYVDDSSGHLVFDLNHMLRPAKSPEKCDLQLLQQSGGQLVSLFEQKTVRGWWPCTCEKNGEKIIAGKVEMSLEIVTEQEQEERPAGHGRDEPNMNPHLEEPQRPDTSFLWFSSPFKTLKFILWRRFKWFILLFIILFLIFLFLAVFLYAFPNYAAMKMVGPFGPSKAAE
;
A
#
# COMPACT_ATOMS: atom_id res chain seq x y z
N MET A 1 -3.63 11.91 -34.62
CA MET A 1 -4.59 11.31 -33.68
C MET A 1 -3.81 10.54 -32.63
N VAL A 2 -4.09 10.75 -31.34
CA VAL A 2 -3.41 10.09 -30.21
C VAL A 2 -4.41 9.18 -29.49
N TYR A 3 -3.98 7.98 -29.13
CA TYR A 3 -4.78 6.98 -28.42
C TYR A 3 -4.16 6.70 -27.05
N LEU A 4 -4.95 6.85 -26.00
CA LEU A 4 -4.56 6.51 -24.63
C LEU A 4 -5.49 5.42 -24.10
N TYR A 5 -4.88 4.34 -23.61
CA TYR A 5 -5.55 3.22 -22.97
C TYR A 5 -5.33 3.30 -21.46
N VAL A 6 -6.41 3.15 -20.69
CA VAL A 6 -6.33 3.08 -19.22
C VAL A 6 -6.34 1.60 -18.84
N ASP A 7 -5.30 1.12 -18.17
CA ASP A 7 -5.09 -0.31 -17.92
C ASP A 7 -6.08 -0.90 -16.90
N ASP A 8 -6.53 -0.09 -15.92
CA ASP A 8 -7.36 -0.52 -14.79
C ASP A 8 -8.88 -0.39 -15.05
N SER A 9 -9.28 0.19 -16.18
CA SER A 9 -10.69 0.34 -16.56
C SER A 9 -10.80 0.28 -18.07
N SER A 10 -11.77 -0.45 -18.63
CA SER A 10 -11.96 -0.61 -20.09
C SER A 10 -12.35 0.68 -20.85
N GLY A 11 -11.92 1.85 -20.38
CA GLY A 11 -12.05 3.14 -21.02
C GLY A 11 -10.83 3.48 -21.88
N HIS A 12 -11.08 4.20 -22.96
CA HIS A 12 -10.07 4.71 -23.86
C HIS A 12 -10.32 6.20 -24.13
N LEU A 13 -9.25 6.94 -24.42
CA LEU A 13 -9.31 8.33 -24.83
C LEU A 13 -8.67 8.48 -26.20
N VAL A 14 -9.36 9.18 -27.10
CA VAL A 14 -8.88 9.46 -28.46
C VAL A 14 -8.89 10.96 -28.69
N PHE A 15 -7.76 11.48 -29.14
CA PHE A 15 -7.58 12.89 -29.43
C PHE A 15 -7.24 13.12 -30.89
N ASP A 16 -8.01 13.99 -31.56
CA ASP A 16 -7.57 14.61 -32.82
C ASP A 16 -6.85 15.92 -32.50
N LEU A 17 -5.55 15.97 -32.74
CA LEU A 17 -4.67 17.10 -32.38
C LEU A 17 -5.08 18.43 -33.04
N ASN A 18 -5.78 18.38 -34.17
CA ASN A 18 -6.31 19.58 -34.84
C ASN A 18 -7.62 20.08 -34.20
N HIS A 19 -8.41 19.18 -33.62
CA HIS A 19 -9.76 19.46 -33.13
C HIS A 19 -10.00 18.76 -31.78
N MET A 20 -9.24 19.16 -30.76
CA MET A 20 -9.42 18.59 -29.43
C MET A 20 -10.50 19.34 -28.65
N LEU A 21 -11.27 18.61 -27.84
CA LEU A 21 -12.10 19.23 -26.82
C LEU A 21 -11.20 19.90 -25.79
N ARG A 22 -11.56 21.13 -25.42
CA ARG A 22 -10.85 21.87 -24.37
C ARG A 22 -10.95 21.09 -23.05
N PRO A 23 -9.84 20.81 -22.36
CA PRO A 23 -9.92 20.12 -21.08
C PRO A 23 -10.61 20.95 -20.01
N ALA A 24 -11.17 20.28 -19.01
CA ALA A 24 -11.65 20.92 -17.81
C ALA A 24 -10.46 21.38 -16.93
N LYS A 25 -10.58 22.56 -16.31
CA LYS A 25 -9.54 23.08 -15.41
C LYS A 25 -9.49 22.40 -14.04
N SER A 26 -10.57 21.73 -13.65
CA SER A 26 -10.69 21.04 -12.37
C SER A 26 -11.46 19.72 -12.53
N PRO A 27 -11.22 18.73 -11.66
CA PRO A 27 -11.85 17.41 -11.80
C PRO A 27 -13.37 17.47 -11.57
N GLU A 28 -13.88 18.45 -10.82
CA GLU A 28 -15.32 18.63 -10.58
C GLU A 28 -16.07 19.10 -11.83
N LYS A 29 -15.38 19.82 -12.74
CA LYS A 29 -15.96 20.33 -14.00
C LYS A 29 -15.81 19.37 -15.17
N CYS A 30 -15.19 18.21 -14.94
CA CYS A 30 -14.87 17.22 -15.96
C CYS A 30 -16.01 16.19 -16.04
N ASP A 31 -17.06 16.49 -16.80
CA ASP A 31 -18.29 15.68 -16.90
C ASP A 31 -18.61 15.29 -18.36
N LEU A 32 -19.62 14.43 -18.56
CA LEU A 32 -20.03 13.94 -19.88
C LEU A 32 -20.46 15.07 -20.82
N GLN A 33 -20.92 16.19 -20.25
CA GLN A 33 -21.28 17.39 -21.00
C GLN A 33 -20.09 17.93 -21.80
N LEU A 34 -18.85 17.76 -21.31
CA LEU A 34 -17.64 18.17 -22.02
C LEU A 34 -17.51 17.44 -23.38
N LEU A 35 -17.96 16.19 -23.46
CA LEU A 35 -17.95 15.39 -24.69
C LEU A 35 -19.08 15.76 -25.65
N GLN A 36 -20.15 16.35 -25.11
CA GLN A 36 -21.30 16.83 -25.89
C GLN A 36 -21.11 18.26 -26.39
N GLN A 37 -20.05 18.97 -25.97
CA GLN A 37 -19.72 20.30 -26.45
C GLN A 37 -19.37 20.27 -27.94
N SER A 38 -20.40 20.40 -28.76
CA SER A 38 -20.33 20.34 -30.20
C SER A 38 -20.02 21.75 -30.75
N GLY A 39 -18.83 21.93 -31.32
CA GLY A 39 -18.56 22.94 -32.35
C GLY A 39 -17.92 24.27 -31.95
N GLY A 40 -17.95 24.71 -30.68
CA GLY A 40 -17.54 26.08 -30.32
C GLY A 40 -16.22 26.25 -29.54
N GLN A 41 -15.69 25.21 -28.90
CA GLN A 41 -14.52 25.28 -28.03
C GLN A 41 -13.50 24.19 -28.34
N LEU A 42 -13.30 23.91 -29.62
CA LEU A 42 -12.23 23.04 -30.07
C LEU A 42 -10.91 23.80 -29.99
N VAL A 43 -9.86 23.10 -29.59
CA VAL A 43 -8.50 23.62 -29.49
C VAL A 43 -7.59 22.76 -30.38
N SER A 44 -6.82 23.43 -31.23
CA SER A 44 -5.75 22.79 -31.99
C SER A 44 -4.46 22.87 -31.19
N LEU A 45 -3.80 21.73 -30.97
CA LEU A 45 -2.49 21.69 -30.31
C LEU A 45 -1.41 22.36 -31.18
N PHE A 46 -1.63 22.46 -32.49
CA PHE A 46 -0.71 23.12 -33.41
C PHE A 46 -0.76 24.65 -33.28
N GLU A 47 -1.93 25.22 -32.99
CA GLU A 47 -2.08 26.64 -32.70
C GLU A 47 -1.65 26.95 -31.26
N GLN A 48 -1.98 26.05 -30.34
CA GLN A 48 -1.64 26.15 -28.93
C GLN A 48 -0.71 25.01 -28.53
N LYS A 49 0.62 25.23 -28.63
CA LYS A 49 1.69 24.23 -28.41
C LYS A 49 1.53 23.38 -27.14
N THR A 50 0.90 23.91 -26.09
CA THR A 50 0.73 23.23 -24.81
C THR A 50 -0.72 23.32 -24.32
N VAL A 51 -1.26 22.20 -23.86
CA VAL A 51 -2.58 22.13 -23.23
C VAL A 51 -2.54 21.22 -22.02
N ARG A 52 -3.09 21.69 -20.90
CA ARG A 52 -3.16 20.93 -19.65
C ARG A 52 -4.57 20.96 -19.08
N GLY A 53 -5.01 19.84 -18.54
CA GLY A 53 -6.20 19.77 -17.69
C GLY A 53 -6.74 18.36 -17.55
N TRP A 54 -8.04 18.28 -17.32
CA TRP A 54 -8.76 17.05 -17.02
C TRP A 54 -9.60 16.60 -18.20
N TRP A 55 -9.51 15.31 -18.55
CA TRP A 55 -10.34 14.66 -19.55
C TRP A 55 -11.12 13.49 -18.96
N PRO A 56 -12.39 13.32 -19.35
CA PRO A 56 -13.21 12.22 -18.90
C PRO A 56 -12.95 10.99 -19.77
N CYS A 57 -12.47 9.91 -19.17
CA CYS A 57 -12.37 8.60 -19.83
C CYS A 57 -13.76 7.99 -19.94
N THR A 58 -14.19 7.67 -21.15
CA THR A 58 -15.48 6.99 -21.35
C THR A 58 -15.31 5.51 -21.57
N CYS A 59 -16.22 4.72 -21.00
CA CYS A 59 -16.45 3.34 -21.43
C CYS A 59 -17.88 3.20 -21.93
N GLU A 60 -18.09 2.23 -22.82
CA GLU A 60 -19.41 1.91 -23.34
C GLU A 60 -19.98 0.75 -22.53
N LYS A 61 -21.12 0.97 -21.88
CA LYS A 61 -21.82 -0.06 -21.10
C LYS A 61 -23.27 -0.07 -21.53
N ASN A 62 -23.75 -1.21 -22.03
CA ASN A 62 -25.12 -1.38 -22.51
C ASN A 62 -25.55 -0.38 -23.62
N GLY A 63 -24.62 0.07 -24.47
CA GLY A 63 -24.89 1.03 -25.54
C GLY A 63 -24.94 2.49 -25.09
N GLU A 64 -24.67 2.78 -23.81
CA GLU A 64 -24.55 4.14 -23.28
C GLU A 64 -23.09 4.44 -22.91
N LYS A 65 -22.63 5.65 -23.23
CA LYS A 65 -21.29 6.13 -22.86
C LYS A 65 -21.33 6.65 -21.42
N ILE A 66 -20.65 5.95 -20.52
CA ILE A 66 -20.49 6.34 -19.12
C ILE A 66 -19.05 6.78 -18.84
N ILE A 67 -18.85 7.66 -17.86
CA ILE A 67 -17.50 8.03 -17.40
C ILE A 67 -16.95 6.90 -16.56
N ALA A 68 -15.87 6.28 -17.02
CA ALA A 68 -15.11 5.27 -16.28
C ALA A 68 -14.11 5.89 -15.31
N GLY A 69 -13.59 7.08 -15.64
CA GLY A 69 -12.59 7.77 -14.83
C GLY A 69 -12.28 9.16 -15.36
N LYS A 70 -11.46 9.91 -14.63
CA LYS A 70 -10.98 11.24 -15.01
C LYS A 70 -9.46 11.21 -14.98
N VAL A 71 -8.82 11.70 -16.05
CA VAL A 71 -7.36 11.72 -16.15
C VAL A 71 -6.91 13.16 -16.27
N GLU A 72 -5.98 13.56 -15.40
CA GLU A 72 -5.22 14.78 -15.57
C GLU A 72 -4.02 14.49 -16.48
N MET A 73 -3.85 15.27 -17.54
CA MET A 73 -2.69 15.16 -18.41
C MET A 73 -2.25 16.53 -18.95
N SER A 74 -1.04 16.58 -19.48
CA SER A 74 -0.50 17.73 -20.21
C SER A 74 0.03 17.24 -21.54
N LEU A 75 -0.43 17.84 -22.62
CA LEU A 75 0.02 17.56 -23.98
C LEU A 75 0.82 18.76 -24.48
N GLU A 76 2.01 18.51 -25.00
CA GLU A 76 2.92 19.53 -25.51
C GLU A 76 3.53 19.06 -26.84
N ILE A 77 3.59 19.96 -27.84
CA ILE A 77 4.36 19.74 -29.06
C ILE A 77 5.73 20.36 -28.88
N VAL A 78 6.73 19.50 -28.77
CA VAL A 78 8.15 19.86 -28.66
C VAL A 78 8.87 19.69 -30.01
N THR A 79 9.92 20.46 -30.21
CA THR A 79 10.83 20.25 -31.35
C THR A 79 11.86 19.16 -31.03
N GLU A 80 12.55 18.65 -32.04
CA GLU A 80 13.62 17.66 -31.87
C GLU A 80 14.74 18.15 -30.95
N GLN A 81 15.16 19.42 -31.10
CA GLN A 81 16.17 20.04 -30.24
C GLN A 81 15.73 20.10 -28.78
N GLU A 82 14.47 20.49 -28.52
CA GLU A 82 13.93 20.51 -27.16
C GLU A 82 13.85 19.10 -26.58
N GLN A 83 13.49 18.09 -27.37
CA GLN A 83 13.44 16.71 -26.91
C GLN A 83 14.83 16.18 -26.50
N GLU A 84 15.89 16.56 -27.21
CA GLU A 84 17.27 16.19 -26.86
C GLU A 84 17.76 16.88 -25.58
N GLU A 85 17.41 18.15 -25.39
CA GLU A 85 17.78 18.91 -24.18
C GLU A 85 17.03 18.43 -22.93
N ARG A 86 15.76 18.04 -23.07
CA ARG A 86 14.88 17.59 -21.98
C ARG A 86 14.15 16.31 -22.35
N PRO A 87 14.85 15.16 -22.42
CA PRO A 87 14.23 13.92 -22.81
C PRO A 87 13.20 13.48 -21.76
N ALA A 88 12.06 13.00 -22.24
CA ALA A 88 11.01 12.44 -21.39
C ALA A 88 11.32 10.96 -21.10
N GLY A 89 11.09 10.53 -19.86
CA GLY A 89 11.26 9.14 -19.46
C GLY A 89 10.15 8.27 -20.04
N HIS A 90 10.47 7.00 -20.34
CA HIS A 90 9.43 6.02 -20.62
C HIS A 90 8.77 5.60 -19.31
N GLY A 91 7.64 6.24 -18.99
CA GLY A 91 7.02 6.06 -17.69
C GLY A 91 7.90 6.66 -16.59
N ARG A 92 8.44 5.81 -15.70
CA ARG A 92 9.28 6.24 -14.58
C ARG A 92 10.78 5.97 -14.77
N ASP A 93 11.16 5.41 -15.91
CA ASP A 93 12.56 5.13 -16.21
C ASP A 93 13.31 6.41 -16.56
N GLU A 94 14.60 6.44 -16.28
CA GLU A 94 15.50 7.51 -16.72
C GLU A 94 15.43 7.62 -18.26
N PRO A 95 15.36 8.82 -18.85
CA PRO A 95 15.47 10.14 -18.23
C PRO A 95 14.09 10.75 -17.85
N ASN A 96 13.64 10.53 -16.62
CA ASN A 96 12.40 11.10 -16.06
C ASN A 96 12.64 12.53 -15.52
N MET A 97 13.23 13.41 -16.33
CA MET A 97 13.58 14.78 -15.91
C MET A 97 12.49 15.81 -16.24
N ASN A 98 11.72 15.58 -17.32
CA ASN A 98 10.65 16.50 -17.72
C ASN A 98 9.46 15.77 -18.39
N PRO A 99 8.26 15.77 -17.77
CA PRO A 99 7.97 16.14 -16.38
C PRO A 99 8.39 15.03 -15.41
N HIS A 100 9.01 15.39 -14.28
CA HIS A 100 9.38 14.41 -13.25
C HIS A 100 8.14 13.78 -12.63
N LEU A 101 7.95 12.48 -12.85
CA LEU A 101 6.89 11.69 -12.23
C LEU A 101 7.36 11.15 -10.88
N GLU A 102 6.73 11.60 -9.79
CA GLU A 102 6.99 11.10 -8.45
C GLU A 102 6.56 9.63 -8.28
N GLU A 103 7.16 8.98 -7.29
CA GLU A 103 6.71 7.66 -6.86
C GLU A 103 5.25 7.70 -6.39
N PRO A 104 4.46 6.66 -6.69
CA PRO A 104 3.07 6.63 -6.28
C PRO A 104 2.99 6.60 -4.76
N GLN A 105 2.08 7.39 -4.17
CA GLN A 105 1.77 7.29 -2.74
C GLN A 105 1.05 5.98 -2.44
N ARG A 106 1.84 4.92 -2.26
CA ARG A 106 1.32 3.60 -1.96
C ARG A 106 1.21 3.44 -0.45
N PRO A 107 0.02 3.16 0.11
CA PRO A 107 -0.07 2.79 1.51
C PRO A 107 0.73 1.50 1.73
N ASP A 108 1.51 1.44 2.83
CA ASP A 108 2.40 0.34 3.24
C ASP A 108 1.72 -1.05 3.33
N THR A 109 0.39 -1.09 3.20
CA THR A 109 -0.45 -2.28 3.28
C THR A 109 -0.54 -3.06 1.97
N SER A 110 -0.01 -2.53 0.87
CA SER A 110 -0.33 -3.01 -0.49
C SER A 110 0.72 -3.89 -1.17
N PHE A 111 1.82 -4.24 -0.50
CA PHE A 111 2.93 -4.91 -1.21
C PHE A 111 3.08 -6.42 -1.04
N LEU A 112 2.43 -7.07 -0.07
CA LEU A 112 2.59 -8.52 0.07
C LEU A 112 1.31 -9.08 0.68
N TRP A 113 0.43 -9.61 -0.17
CA TRP A 113 -0.71 -10.42 0.25
C TRP A 113 -0.31 -11.53 1.25
N PHE A 114 0.97 -11.92 1.29
CA PHE A 114 1.50 -12.89 2.26
C PHE A 114 2.00 -12.30 3.59
N SER A 115 2.46 -11.04 3.66
CA SER A 115 2.95 -10.45 4.93
C SER A 115 1.86 -9.70 5.71
N SER A 116 0.84 -9.23 4.99
CA SER A 116 -0.37 -8.60 5.54
C SER A 116 -1.13 -9.48 6.56
N PRO A 117 -1.38 -10.78 6.32
CA PRO A 117 -2.08 -11.62 7.30
C PRO A 117 -1.29 -11.79 8.60
N PHE A 118 0.04 -11.86 8.58
CA PHE A 118 0.85 -11.98 9.80
C PHE A 118 0.84 -10.70 10.65
N LYS A 119 0.84 -9.51 10.04
CA LYS A 119 0.70 -8.25 10.78
C LYS A 119 -0.69 -8.14 11.44
N THR A 120 -1.73 -8.51 10.72
CA THR A 120 -3.12 -8.54 11.22
C THR A 120 -3.31 -9.60 12.30
N LEU A 121 -2.79 -10.82 12.08
CA LEU A 121 -2.81 -11.91 13.04
C LEU A 121 -2.05 -11.50 14.31
N LYS A 122 -0.82 -10.97 14.21
CA LYS A 122 -0.07 -10.49 15.38
C LYS A 122 -0.87 -9.45 16.16
N PHE A 123 -1.53 -8.50 15.50
CA PHE A 123 -2.31 -7.47 16.19
C PHE A 123 -3.57 -8.05 16.89
N ILE A 124 -4.28 -8.97 16.24
CA ILE A 124 -5.48 -9.63 16.79
C ILE A 124 -5.11 -10.62 17.91
N LEU A 125 -4.12 -11.48 17.67
CA LEU A 125 -3.63 -12.48 18.63
C LEU A 125 -3.07 -11.79 19.87
N TRP A 126 -2.28 -10.72 19.70
CA TRP A 126 -1.68 -9.99 20.82
C TRP A 126 -2.70 -9.21 21.66
N ARG A 127 -3.86 -8.84 21.12
CA ARG A 127 -4.93 -8.19 21.91
C ARG A 127 -5.71 -9.20 22.77
N ARG A 128 -5.95 -10.42 22.26
CA ARG A 128 -6.74 -11.46 22.94
C ARG A 128 -5.90 -12.37 23.85
N PHE A 129 -4.68 -12.74 23.45
CA PHE A 129 -3.92 -13.81 24.09
C PHE A 129 -2.91 -13.33 25.15
N LYS A 130 -2.77 -12.03 25.42
CA LYS A 130 -1.89 -11.53 26.50
C LYS A 130 -2.13 -12.22 27.84
N TRP A 131 -3.40 -12.36 28.22
CA TRP A 131 -3.79 -13.01 29.46
C TRP A 131 -3.56 -14.52 29.43
N PHE A 132 -3.79 -15.18 28.29
CA PHE A 132 -3.51 -16.61 28.13
C PHE A 132 -2.01 -16.91 28.18
N ILE A 133 -1.18 -16.07 27.55
CA ILE A 133 0.28 -16.19 27.60
C ILE A 133 0.78 -15.98 29.03
N LEU A 134 0.27 -14.96 29.73
CA LEU A 134 0.59 -14.71 31.14
C LEU A 134 0.20 -15.90 32.03
N LEU A 135 -1.01 -16.44 31.84
CA LEU A 135 -1.50 -17.62 32.58
C LEU A 135 -0.60 -18.83 32.35
N PHE A 136 -0.20 -19.08 31.11
CA PHE A 136 0.69 -20.20 30.77
C PHE A 136 2.07 -20.06 31.43
N ILE A 137 2.64 -18.84 31.45
CA ILE A 137 3.92 -18.57 32.13
C ILE A 137 3.79 -18.83 33.63
N ILE A 138 2.72 -18.37 34.28
CA ILE A 138 2.49 -18.59 35.72
C ILE A 138 2.35 -20.09 36.01
N LEU A 139 1.56 -20.80 35.22
CA LEU A 139 1.34 -22.25 35.39
C LEU A 139 2.64 -23.04 35.21
N PHE A 140 3.46 -22.66 34.22
CA PHE A 140 4.77 -23.25 34.00
C PHE A 140 5.72 -23.03 35.19
N LEU A 141 5.75 -21.83 35.78
CA LEU A 141 6.54 -21.56 36.98
C LEU A 141 6.08 -22.37 38.19
N ILE A 142 4.77 -22.52 38.40
CA ILE A 142 4.21 -23.36 39.47
C ILE A 142 4.61 -24.82 39.26
N PHE A 143 4.52 -25.32 38.03
CA PHE A 143 4.90 -26.68 37.70
C PHE A 143 6.41 -26.92 37.94
N LEU A 144 7.26 -25.98 37.52
CA LEU A 144 8.70 -26.04 37.77
C LEU A 144 9.00 -26.05 39.28
N PHE A 145 8.32 -25.20 40.04
CA PHE A 145 8.45 -25.16 41.50
C PHE A 145 8.07 -26.50 42.13
N LEU A 146 6.94 -27.09 41.73
CA LEU A 146 6.51 -28.41 42.21
C LEU A 146 7.49 -29.52 41.84
N ALA A 147 8.03 -29.50 40.62
CA ALA A 147 9.01 -30.49 40.17
C ALA A 147 10.30 -30.42 41.02
N VAL A 148 10.83 -29.21 41.24
CA VAL A 148 12.01 -29.00 42.10
C VAL A 148 11.70 -29.37 43.55
N PHE A 149 10.51 -29.00 44.06
CA PHE A 149 10.07 -29.36 45.41
C PHE A 149 10.01 -30.87 45.59
N LEU A 150 9.36 -31.62 44.68
CA LEU A 150 9.29 -33.08 44.74
C LEU A 150 10.64 -33.76 44.58
N TYR A 151 11.57 -33.16 43.83
CA TYR A 151 12.94 -33.65 43.70
C TYR A 151 13.76 -33.42 44.99
N ALA A 152 13.63 -32.26 45.63
CA ALA A 152 14.36 -31.90 46.84
C ALA A 152 13.74 -32.50 48.13
N PHE A 153 12.43 -32.73 48.14
CA PHE A 153 11.68 -33.27 49.28
C PHE A 153 12.21 -34.61 49.82
N PRO A 154 12.50 -35.65 49.00
CA PRO A 154 13.03 -36.90 49.52
C PRO A 154 14.43 -36.73 50.12
N ASN A 155 15.30 -35.90 49.53
CA ASN A 155 16.62 -35.62 50.09
C ASN A 155 16.54 -34.92 51.45
N TYR A 156 15.65 -33.94 51.61
CA TYR A 156 15.47 -33.22 52.88
C TYR A 156 14.73 -34.06 53.93
N ALA A 157 13.70 -34.80 53.54
CA ALA A 157 12.96 -35.70 54.42
C ALA A 157 13.83 -36.88 54.90
N ALA A 158 14.69 -37.43 54.03
CA ALA A 158 15.64 -38.47 54.40
C ALA A 158 16.66 -37.94 55.43
N MET A 159 17.24 -36.75 55.21
CA MET A 159 18.16 -36.12 56.18
C MET A 159 17.51 -35.88 57.55
N LYS A 160 16.23 -35.53 57.59
CA LYS A 160 15.47 -35.34 58.85
C LYS A 160 15.11 -36.65 59.55
N MET A 161 14.93 -37.75 58.81
CA MET A 161 14.66 -39.08 59.39
C MET A 161 15.91 -39.81 59.87
N VAL A 162 17.05 -39.66 59.18
CA VAL A 162 18.29 -40.38 59.54
C VAL A 162 19.13 -39.70 60.62
N GLY A 163 18.80 -38.46 61.04
CA GLY A 163 19.43 -37.75 62.17
C GLY A 163 20.94 -37.98 62.33
N PRO A 164 21.78 -37.63 61.33
CA PRO A 164 23.20 -38.03 61.33
C PRO A 164 24.08 -37.28 62.35
N PHE A 165 23.52 -36.34 63.11
CA PHE A 165 24.20 -35.67 64.22
C PHE A 165 23.45 -35.97 65.53
N GLY A 166 23.71 -37.14 66.11
CA GLY A 166 23.39 -37.40 67.51
C GLY A 166 24.19 -36.46 68.43
N PRO A 167 23.69 -36.15 69.64
CA PRO A 167 24.36 -35.21 70.54
C PRO A 167 25.77 -35.72 70.84
N SER A 168 26.76 -34.85 70.64
CA SER A 168 28.16 -35.08 71.01
C SER A 168 28.19 -35.53 72.47
N LYS A 169 28.68 -36.75 72.74
CA LYS A 169 28.97 -37.15 74.11
C LYS A 169 30.01 -36.17 74.66
N ALA A 170 29.64 -35.45 75.72
CA ALA A 170 30.58 -34.76 76.57
C ALA A 170 31.58 -35.81 77.08
N ALA A 171 32.83 -35.70 76.64
CA ALA A 171 33.95 -36.39 77.24
C ALA A 171 34.49 -35.50 78.37
N GLU A 172 34.64 -36.15 79.52
CA GLU A 172 35.18 -35.69 80.81
C GLU A 172 36.54 -34.97 80.70
#